data_AF-A0AA88GSN8-F1
#
_entry.id   AF-A0AA88GSN8-F1
#
_cell.length_a   1.000
_cell.length_b   1.000
_cell.length_c   1.000
_cell.angle_alpha   90.00
_cell.angle_beta   90.00
_cell.angle_gamma   90.00
#
_symmetry.space_group_name_H-M   'P 1'
#
loop_
_entity.id
_entity.type
_entity.pdbx_description
1 polymer ?
#
loop_
_entity_poly.entity_id
_entity_poly.type
_entity_poly.pdbx_seq_one_letter_code
_entity_poly.pdbx_strand_id
1 'polypeptide(L)'
;MDNKLVIRVYFVDDSFKTLAVAPTISARELSIVVAEKIELEQRETFALFFYKNGECRCLDDDEQPCKLMVYETVGSDADFQKYVNDKTEWEKLKKDWEKDSKLVFKRRVFLKHKAIPREQEKFLNYSYIQAVADVRDGTYPCSQSAAIELAGLQMQVTFGDHNKKKHTAGFLKDKIGRFIPAPLLQSNRKLEDWERDVFQEHARLIGLKKEDAMLHYLNYVRNWSFYGSTFWTVQTVNKDQANLPDQVILAVNSNGIQLLKLGTKEPILTQRYADIYSWAYKRNAFAFVSGVLSKQKFQFATPHGRDISRTLQAYVEILLDERKKDNKTYQSTNM
;
A
#
# COMPACT_ATOMS: atom_id res chain seq x y z
N MET A 1 18.38 -31.99 -10.15
CA MET A 1 18.36 -31.06 -9.00
C MET A 1 17.63 -29.83 -9.46
N ASP A 2 16.51 -29.47 -8.82
CA ASP A 2 15.75 -28.29 -9.21
C ASP A 2 16.62 -27.05 -9.04
N ASN A 3 16.96 -26.41 -10.16
CA ASN A 3 17.73 -25.17 -10.17
C ASN A 3 16.94 -24.11 -9.39
N LYS A 4 17.55 -23.52 -8.35
CA LYS A 4 16.93 -22.49 -7.51
C LYS A 4 17.72 -21.20 -7.60
N LEU A 5 16.99 -20.10 -7.77
CA LEU A 5 17.53 -18.75 -7.77
C LEU A 5 17.31 -18.11 -6.40
N VAL A 6 18.34 -17.44 -5.90
CA VAL A 6 18.25 -16.69 -4.64
C VAL A 6 17.83 -15.26 -4.94
N ILE A 7 16.67 -14.83 -4.47
CA ILE A 7 16.13 -13.47 -4.61
C ILE A 7 15.86 -12.81 -3.26
N ARG A 8 15.75 -11.48 -3.25
CA ARG A 8 15.25 -10.70 -2.12
C ARG A 8 13.83 -10.21 -2.40
N VAL A 9 12.95 -10.40 -1.43
CA VAL A 9 11.62 -9.77 -1.39
C VAL A 9 11.63 -8.80 -0.21
N TYR A 10 11.47 -7.52 -0.52
CA TYR A 10 11.48 -6.42 0.42
C TYR A 10 10.09 -6.19 1.03
N PHE A 11 10.05 -5.50 2.16
CA PHE A 11 8.86 -4.92 2.75
C PHE A 11 8.95 -3.38 2.65
N VAL A 12 7.91 -2.69 3.06
CA VAL A 12 7.79 -1.23 2.91
C VAL A 12 8.77 -0.43 3.79
N ASP A 13 9.40 -1.07 4.79
CA ASP A 13 10.48 -0.51 5.61
C ASP A 13 11.88 -0.88 5.12
N ASP A 14 11.99 -1.40 3.90
CA ASP A 14 13.22 -1.89 3.26
C ASP A 14 13.90 -3.08 3.95
N SER A 15 13.29 -3.65 5.01
CA SER A 15 13.64 -4.99 5.46
C SER A 15 13.30 -6.01 4.37
N PHE A 16 13.94 -7.18 4.36
CA PHE A 16 13.70 -8.18 3.32
C PHE A 16 13.85 -9.62 3.81
N LYS A 17 13.25 -10.56 3.07
CA LYS A 17 13.55 -11.99 3.14
C LYS A 17 14.34 -12.42 1.91
N THR A 18 15.37 -13.24 2.16
CA THR A 18 16.11 -13.92 1.09
C THR A 18 15.49 -15.30 0.87
N LEU A 19 15.09 -15.59 -0.36
CA LEU A 19 14.34 -16.80 -0.73
C LEU A 19 15.04 -17.52 -1.88
N ALA A 20 15.11 -18.85 -1.79
CA ALA A 20 15.56 -19.71 -2.87
C ALA A 20 14.32 -20.26 -3.60
N VAL A 21 14.10 -19.83 -4.85
CA VAL A 21 12.86 -20.05 -5.59
C VAL A 21 13.13 -20.71 -6.95
N ALA A 22 12.14 -21.39 -7.50
CA ALA A 22 12.22 -21.85 -8.88
C ALA A 22 12.23 -20.64 -9.84
N PRO A 23 13.01 -20.67 -10.94
CA PRO A 23 13.01 -19.59 -11.94
C PRO A 23 11.62 -19.24 -12.50
N THR A 24 10.72 -20.23 -12.56
CA THR A 24 9.38 -20.11 -13.13
C THR A 24 8.28 -19.83 -12.11
N ILE A 25 8.63 -19.61 -10.84
CA ILE A 25 7.65 -19.34 -9.77
C ILE A 25 6.74 -18.17 -10.18
N SER A 26 5.44 -18.34 -10.00
CA SER A 26 4.46 -17.27 -10.22
C SER A 26 4.46 -16.26 -9.07
N ALA A 27 3.98 -15.06 -9.32
CA ALA A 27 3.84 -14.03 -8.29
C ALA A 27 2.86 -14.47 -7.18
N ARG A 28 1.81 -15.22 -7.52
CA ARG A 28 0.90 -15.83 -6.54
C ARG A 28 1.63 -16.81 -5.63
N GLU A 29 2.38 -17.75 -6.19
CA GLU A 29 3.13 -18.74 -5.40
C GLU A 29 4.21 -18.08 -4.55
N LEU A 30 4.96 -17.11 -5.10
CA LEU A 30 5.95 -16.38 -4.33
C LEU A 30 5.30 -15.57 -3.20
N SER A 31 4.14 -14.96 -3.42
CA SER A 31 3.37 -14.26 -2.37
C SER A 31 3.00 -15.21 -1.23
N ILE A 32 2.59 -16.45 -1.54
CA ILE A 32 2.29 -17.49 -0.55
C ILE A 32 3.55 -17.86 0.24
N VAL A 33 4.67 -18.12 -0.44
CA VAL A 33 5.95 -18.46 0.20
C VAL A 33 6.41 -17.34 1.13
N VAL A 34 6.31 -16.08 0.70
CA VAL A 34 6.67 -14.93 1.53
C VAL A 34 5.77 -14.86 2.76
N ALA A 35 4.45 -14.96 2.57
CA ALA A 35 3.47 -14.90 3.66
C ALA A 35 3.68 -16.01 4.71
N GLU A 36 3.93 -17.24 4.28
CA GLU A 36 4.25 -18.36 5.17
C GLU A 36 5.56 -18.12 5.92
N LYS A 37 6.59 -17.59 5.24
CA LYS A 37 7.90 -17.28 5.84
C LYS A 37 7.83 -16.22 6.94
N ILE A 38 6.82 -15.36 6.91
CA ILE A 38 6.59 -14.32 7.92
C ILE A 38 5.41 -14.63 8.84
N GLU A 39 4.81 -15.81 8.72
CA GLU A 39 3.66 -16.26 9.52
C GLU A 39 2.45 -15.32 9.41
N LEU A 40 2.17 -14.82 8.20
CA LEU A 40 1.06 -13.92 7.94
C LEU A 40 -0.23 -14.68 7.61
N GLU A 41 -1.23 -14.54 8.49
CA GLU A 41 -2.52 -15.22 8.36
C GLU A 41 -3.40 -14.65 7.22
N GLN A 42 -3.64 -13.33 7.19
CA GLN A 42 -4.50 -12.66 6.19
C GLN A 42 -3.79 -12.36 4.86
N ARG A 43 -3.12 -13.38 4.32
CA ARG A 43 -2.26 -13.27 3.13
C ARG A 43 -3.00 -12.85 1.86
N GLU A 44 -4.30 -13.12 1.75
CA GLU A 44 -5.13 -12.77 0.60
C GLU A 44 -5.24 -11.26 0.36
N THR A 45 -5.01 -10.46 1.41
CA THR A 45 -5.03 -8.99 1.32
C THR A 45 -3.69 -8.40 0.87
N PHE A 46 -2.65 -9.24 0.73
CA PHE A 46 -1.29 -8.86 0.34
C PHE A 46 -0.97 -9.36 -1.08
N ALA A 47 0.02 -8.72 -1.69
CA ALA A 47 0.52 -9.11 -2.99
C ALA A 47 1.99 -8.67 -3.16
N LEU A 48 2.60 -9.16 -4.22
CA LEU A 48 3.89 -8.65 -4.70
C LEU A 48 3.69 -7.42 -5.58
N PHE A 49 4.57 -6.47 -5.38
CA PHE A 49 4.67 -5.25 -6.16
C PHE A 49 6.06 -5.16 -6.75
N PHE A 50 6.13 -4.63 -7.95
CA PHE A 50 7.36 -4.29 -8.62
C PHE A 50 7.55 -2.77 -8.56
N TYR A 51 8.68 -2.37 -7.98
CA TYR A 51 9.14 -0.99 -7.96
C TYR A 51 10.30 -0.82 -8.92
N LYS A 52 10.25 0.23 -9.74
CA LYS A 52 11.36 0.65 -10.63
C LYS A 52 11.27 2.13 -10.88
N ASN A 53 12.39 2.86 -10.73
CA ASN A 53 12.49 4.30 -10.99
C ASN A 53 11.39 5.15 -10.30
N GLY A 54 11.02 4.77 -9.07
CA GLY A 54 9.99 5.46 -8.29
C GLY A 54 8.55 5.10 -8.66
N GLU A 55 8.32 4.33 -9.72
CA GLU A 55 7.02 3.77 -10.04
C GLU A 55 6.80 2.44 -9.31
N CYS A 56 5.54 2.12 -9.02
CA CYS A 56 5.14 0.91 -8.32
C CYS A 56 3.88 0.34 -8.94
N ARG A 57 3.91 -0.94 -9.33
CA ARG A 57 2.72 -1.68 -9.78
C ARG A 57 2.56 -2.99 -9.03
N CYS A 58 1.32 -3.41 -8.81
CA CYS A 58 1.03 -4.77 -8.35
C CYS A 58 1.36 -5.75 -9.47
N LEU A 59 1.93 -6.91 -9.13
CA LEU A 59 2.07 -8.02 -10.06
C LEU A 59 0.75 -8.75 -10.20
N ASP A 60 0.42 -9.15 -11.43
CA ASP A 60 -0.65 -10.12 -11.69
C ASP A 60 -0.19 -11.51 -11.21
N ASP A 61 -1.15 -12.33 -10.76
CA ASP A 61 -0.90 -13.60 -10.08
C ASP A 61 -0.01 -14.58 -10.88
N ASP A 62 -0.10 -14.54 -12.22
CA ASP A 62 0.60 -15.41 -13.17
C ASP A 62 1.95 -14.86 -13.65
N GLU A 63 2.28 -13.60 -13.36
CA GLU A 63 3.58 -13.04 -13.70
C GLU A 63 4.71 -13.78 -12.99
N GLN A 64 5.85 -13.97 -13.67
CA GLN A 64 7.01 -14.66 -13.12
C GLN A 64 8.06 -13.64 -12.67
N PRO A 65 8.30 -13.45 -11.35
CA PRO A 65 9.17 -12.39 -10.85
C PRO A 65 10.62 -12.50 -11.34
N CYS A 66 11.18 -13.71 -11.44
CA CYS A 66 12.55 -13.89 -11.94
C CYS A 66 12.67 -13.52 -13.42
N LYS A 67 11.64 -13.83 -14.23
CA LYS A 67 11.58 -13.45 -15.65
C LYS A 67 11.45 -11.94 -15.81
N LEU A 68 10.60 -11.31 -15.00
CA LEU A 68 10.48 -9.86 -14.92
C LEU A 68 11.82 -9.21 -14.57
N MET A 69 12.54 -9.73 -13.56
CA MET A 69 13.87 -9.23 -13.19
C MET A 69 14.84 -9.24 -14.37
N VAL A 70 14.85 -10.31 -15.17
CA VAL A 70 15.72 -10.40 -16.35
C VAL A 70 15.32 -9.36 -17.40
N TYR A 71 14.05 -9.30 -17.77
CA TYR A 71 13.59 -8.45 -18.87
C TYR A 71 13.65 -6.96 -18.56
N GLU A 72 13.41 -6.60 -17.30
CA GLU A 72 13.49 -5.21 -16.87
C GLU A 72 14.92 -4.72 -16.66
N THR A 73 15.86 -5.63 -16.42
CA THR A 73 17.30 -5.27 -16.26
C THR A 73 18.03 -5.28 -17.60
N VAL A 74 17.74 -6.25 -18.47
CA VAL A 74 18.51 -6.50 -19.70
C VAL A 74 17.76 -6.11 -20.97
N GLY A 75 16.42 -6.17 -20.95
CA GLY A 75 15.55 -5.96 -22.11
C GLY A 75 14.66 -7.17 -22.40
N SER A 76 13.53 -6.93 -23.09
CA SER A 76 12.51 -7.95 -23.38
C SER A 76 13.02 -9.11 -24.24
N ASP A 77 14.06 -8.88 -25.02
CA ASP A 77 14.61 -9.84 -25.98
C ASP A 77 15.73 -10.71 -25.39
N ALA A 78 16.01 -10.54 -24.09
CA ALA A 78 17.04 -11.29 -23.39
C ALA A 78 16.72 -12.79 -23.33
N ASP A 79 17.74 -13.63 -23.54
CA ASP A 79 17.63 -15.07 -23.32
C ASP A 79 17.56 -15.37 -21.81
N PHE A 80 16.34 -15.60 -21.32
CA PHE A 80 16.09 -15.95 -19.92
C PHE A 80 16.92 -17.16 -19.45
N GLN A 81 17.15 -18.15 -20.32
CA GLN A 81 17.86 -19.38 -19.95
C GLN A 81 19.33 -19.12 -19.64
N LYS A 82 19.98 -18.18 -20.35
CA LYS A 82 21.36 -17.75 -20.08
C LYS A 82 21.55 -17.35 -18.61
N TYR A 83 20.62 -16.55 -18.07
CA TYR A 83 20.76 -15.99 -16.73
C TYR A 83 20.41 -16.98 -15.63
N VAL A 84 19.42 -17.84 -15.85
CA VAL A 84 18.97 -18.75 -14.80
C VAL A 84 19.82 -20.00 -14.70
N ASN A 85 20.49 -20.41 -15.78
CA ASN A 85 21.36 -21.59 -15.81
C ASN A 85 22.81 -21.29 -15.39
N ASP A 86 23.20 -20.01 -15.32
CA ASP A 86 24.52 -19.57 -14.86
C ASP A 86 24.40 -18.72 -13.58
N LYS A 87 24.90 -19.26 -12.48
CA LYS A 87 24.88 -18.59 -11.17
C LYS A 87 25.64 -17.26 -11.18
N THR A 88 26.74 -17.17 -11.92
CA THR A 88 27.54 -15.94 -12.01
C THR A 88 26.78 -14.85 -12.76
N GLU A 89 26.10 -15.19 -13.86
CA GLU A 89 25.26 -14.25 -14.59
C GLU A 89 24.05 -13.81 -13.77
N TRP A 90 23.44 -14.72 -13.00
CA TRP A 90 22.35 -14.38 -12.08
C TRP A 90 22.78 -13.40 -10.97
N GLU A 91 23.95 -13.62 -10.35
CA GLU A 91 24.45 -12.72 -9.30
C GLU A 91 24.79 -11.31 -9.84
N LYS A 92 25.36 -11.22 -11.05
CA LYS A 92 25.57 -9.93 -11.73
C LYS A 92 24.24 -9.22 -12.00
N LEU A 93 23.26 -9.95 -12.56
CA LEU A 93 21.95 -9.41 -12.88
C LEU A 93 21.24 -8.86 -11.63
N LYS A 94 21.27 -9.60 -10.52
CA LYS A 94 20.69 -9.13 -9.25
C LYS A 94 21.33 -7.84 -8.75
N LYS A 95 22.66 -7.76 -8.83
CA LYS A 95 23.40 -6.56 -8.40
C LYS A 95 23.01 -5.34 -9.25
N ASP A 96 22.76 -5.54 -10.53
CA ASP A 96 22.29 -4.47 -11.42
C ASP A 96 20.82 -4.10 -11.17
N TRP A 97 19.94 -5.09 -11.00
CA TRP A 97 18.53 -4.91 -10.63
C TRP A 97 18.35 -4.12 -9.33
N GLU A 98 19.10 -4.44 -8.27
CA GLU A 98 18.96 -3.81 -6.96
C GLU A 98 19.37 -2.32 -6.94
N LYS A 99 19.90 -1.76 -8.04
CA LYS A 99 20.27 -0.34 -8.13
C LYS A 99 19.05 0.58 -8.23
N ASP A 100 18.01 0.16 -8.96
CA ASP A 100 16.84 0.99 -9.26
C ASP A 100 15.51 0.26 -9.07
N SER A 101 15.56 -1.04 -8.79
CA SER A 101 14.40 -1.94 -8.80
C SER A 101 14.31 -2.81 -7.56
N LYS A 102 13.08 -3.11 -7.12
CA LYS A 102 12.82 -4.05 -6.02
C LYS A 102 11.48 -4.76 -6.14
N LEU A 103 11.44 -6.00 -5.66
CA LEU A 103 10.20 -6.73 -5.40
C LEU A 103 9.77 -6.44 -3.96
N VAL A 104 8.55 -5.96 -3.76
CA VAL A 104 8.02 -5.58 -2.45
C VAL A 104 6.77 -6.38 -2.15
N PHE A 105 6.73 -7.07 -1.02
CA PHE A 105 5.51 -7.69 -0.51
C PHE A 105 4.81 -6.71 0.43
N LYS A 106 3.60 -6.28 0.05
CA LYS A 106 2.81 -5.33 0.83
C LYS A 106 1.31 -5.57 0.67
N ARG A 107 0.52 -4.95 1.54
CA ARG A 107 -0.94 -5.03 1.52
C ARG A 107 -1.48 -4.30 0.29
N ARG A 108 -2.37 -4.95 -0.48
CA ARG A 108 -3.07 -4.36 -1.64
C ARG A 108 -4.54 -4.04 -1.35
N VAL A 109 -5.19 -4.78 -0.44
CA VAL A 109 -6.61 -4.58 -0.11
C VAL A 109 -6.79 -4.23 1.37
N PHE A 110 -7.48 -3.12 1.63
CA PHE A 110 -7.68 -2.56 2.96
C PHE A 110 -9.15 -2.56 3.34
N LEU A 111 -9.60 -3.52 4.14
CA LEU A 111 -11.00 -3.62 4.57
C LEU A 111 -11.25 -2.72 5.78
N LYS A 112 -11.72 -1.48 5.54
CA LYS A 112 -11.93 -0.50 6.63
C LYS A 112 -12.94 -0.94 7.68
N HIS A 113 -13.98 -1.68 7.30
CA HIS A 113 -15.03 -2.14 8.20
C HIS A 113 -14.58 -3.27 9.13
N LYS A 114 -13.48 -3.96 8.81
CA LYS A 114 -12.99 -5.09 9.59
C LYS A 114 -11.94 -4.64 10.59
N ALA A 115 -12.12 -4.93 11.87
CA ALA A 115 -11.12 -4.62 12.89
C ALA A 115 -9.78 -5.30 12.55
N ILE A 116 -8.67 -4.68 12.92
CA ILE A 116 -7.35 -5.32 12.84
C ILE A 116 -7.22 -6.15 14.11
N PRO A 117 -7.16 -7.49 14.01
CA PRO A 117 -7.07 -8.37 15.17
C PRO A 117 -5.73 -8.16 15.89
N ARG A 118 -5.79 -7.96 17.21
CA ARG A 118 -4.61 -7.72 18.06
C ARG A 118 -3.76 -8.98 18.16
N GLU A 119 -4.43 -10.13 18.21
CA GLU A 119 -3.87 -11.47 18.34
C GLU A 119 -3.04 -11.89 17.11
N GLN A 120 -3.30 -11.30 15.93
CA GLN A 120 -2.52 -11.54 14.73
C GLN A 120 -1.34 -10.57 14.66
N GLU A 121 -0.33 -10.78 15.51
CA GLU A 121 0.82 -9.89 15.68
C GLU A 121 1.48 -9.51 14.34
N LYS A 122 1.68 -10.48 13.45
CA LYS A 122 2.30 -10.25 12.13
C LYS A 122 1.44 -9.34 11.27
N PHE A 123 0.14 -9.59 11.20
CA PHE A 123 -0.78 -8.76 10.41
C PHE A 123 -0.88 -7.33 10.97
N LEU A 124 -0.93 -7.19 12.30
CA LEU A 124 -0.87 -5.89 12.97
C LEU A 124 0.41 -5.14 12.63
N ASN A 125 1.57 -5.78 12.80
CA ASN A 125 2.87 -5.18 12.56
C ASN A 125 3.05 -4.75 11.09
N TYR A 126 2.78 -5.63 10.12
CA TYR A 126 2.91 -5.28 8.70
C TYR A 126 1.90 -4.22 8.25
N SER A 127 0.68 -4.23 8.79
CA SER A 127 -0.29 -3.16 8.54
C SER A 127 0.19 -1.82 9.10
N TYR A 128 0.73 -1.82 10.32
CA TYR A 128 1.26 -0.62 10.98
C TYR A 128 2.45 -0.03 10.21
N ILE A 129 3.44 -0.86 9.85
CA ILE A 129 4.63 -0.41 9.12
C ILE A 129 4.24 0.22 7.78
N GLN A 130 3.26 -0.37 7.07
CA GLN A 130 2.76 0.20 5.81
C GLN A 130 2.00 1.51 6.02
N ALA A 131 1.16 1.60 7.05
CA ALA A 131 0.47 2.85 7.37
C ALA A 131 1.45 3.99 7.70
N VAL A 132 2.51 3.70 8.46
CA VAL A 132 3.57 4.65 8.77
C VAL A 132 4.29 5.11 7.50
N ALA A 133 4.66 4.18 6.62
CA ALA A 133 5.30 4.52 5.35
C ALA A 133 4.39 5.40 4.47
N ASP A 134 3.12 5.03 4.31
CA ASP A 134 2.17 5.79 3.51
C ASP A 134 2.00 7.24 4.04
N VAL A 135 1.91 7.43 5.35
CA VAL A 135 1.83 8.76 5.99
C VAL A 135 3.12 9.54 5.82
N ARG A 136 4.27 8.93 6.12
CA ARG A 136 5.61 9.54 6.02
C ARG A 136 5.88 10.04 4.59
N ASP A 137 5.55 9.22 3.60
CA ASP A 137 5.82 9.49 2.19
C ASP A 137 4.82 10.48 1.57
N GLY A 138 3.84 10.96 2.35
CA GLY A 138 2.84 11.94 1.88
C GLY A 138 1.79 11.34 0.96
N THR A 139 1.57 10.02 1.02
CA THR A 139 0.50 9.34 0.26
C THR A 139 -0.87 9.91 0.59
N TYR A 140 -1.04 10.37 1.83
CA TYR A 140 -2.26 10.93 2.36
C TYR A 140 -2.06 12.40 2.77
N PRO A 141 -3.03 13.31 2.51
CA PRO A 141 -3.02 14.62 3.12
C PRO A 141 -3.06 14.46 4.63
N CYS A 142 -2.13 15.12 5.32
CA CYS A 142 -1.98 15.02 6.76
C CYS A 142 -1.86 16.44 7.33
N SER A 143 -2.72 16.78 8.30
CA SER A 143 -2.59 18.04 9.02
C SER A 143 -1.40 17.99 9.98
N GLN A 144 -0.93 19.16 10.42
CA GLN A 144 0.15 19.21 11.40
C GLN A 144 -0.25 18.54 12.73
N SER A 145 -1.50 18.73 13.17
CA SER A 145 -2.02 18.09 14.39
C SER A 145 -2.03 16.58 14.27
N ALA A 146 -2.53 16.03 13.15
CA ALA A 146 -2.53 14.60 12.89
C ALA A 146 -1.11 14.03 12.83
N ALA A 147 -0.18 14.74 12.19
CA ALA A 147 1.21 14.33 12.12
C ALA A 147 1.87 14.24 13.50
N ILE A 148 1.61 15.21 14.40
CA ILE A 148 2.12 15.20 15.78
C ILE A 148 1.54 14.02 16.56
N GLU A 149 0.23 13.78 16.45
CA GLU A 149 -0.47 12.68 17.12
C GLU A 149 0.07 11.31 16.70
N LEU A 150 0.17 11.09 15.38
CA LEU A 150 0.72 9.87 14.79
C LEU A 150 2.20 9.68 15.16
N ALA A 151 2.99 10.74 15.18
CA ALA A 151 4.39 10.71 15.60
C ALA A 151 4.55 10.36 17.08
N GLY A 152 3.68 10.85 17.96
CA GLY A 152 3.65 10.47 19.39
C GLY A 152 3.39 8.97 19.57
N LEU A 153 2.40 8.43 18.85
CA LEU A 153 2.13 6.99 18.83
C LEU A 153 3.33 6.19 18.31
N GLN A 154 3.99 6.66 17.24
CA GLN A 154 5.18 6.03 16.70
C GLN A 154 6.39 6.09 17.65
N MET A 155 6.53 7.15 18.42
CA MET A 155 7.52 7.23 19.52
C MET A 155 7.27 6.15 20.57
N GLN A 156 6.02 5.95 20.98
CA GLN A 156 5.66 4.90 21.92
C GLN A 156 5.96 3.49 21.37
N VAL A 157 5.64 3.25 20.09
CA VAL A 157 5.95 1.97 19.42
C VAL A 157 7.46 1.72 19.33
N THR A 158 8.25 2.76 19.07
CA THR A 158 9.69 2.64 18.77
C THR A 158 10.56 2.65 20.02
N PHE A 159 10.20 3.46 21.03
CA PHE A 159 11.06 3.73 22.18
C PHE A 159 10.44 3.37 23.54
N GLY A 160 9.19 2.91 23.57
CA GLY A 160 8.44 2.70 24.80
C GLY A 160 8.09 4.02 25.49
N ASP A 161 7.83 3.98 26.79
CA ASP A 161 7.39 5.14 27.56
C ASP A 161 8.33 6.35 27.46
N HIS A 162 7.72 7.53 27.47
CA HIS A 162 8.46 8.78 27.45
C HIS A 162 9.35 8.94 28.69
N ASN A 163 10.64 9.22 28.47
CA ASN A 163 11.60 9.51 29.53
C ASN A 163 12.20 10.90 29.33
N LYS A 164 11.88 11.84 30.23
CA LYS A 164 12.33 13.24 30.17
C LYS A 164 13.85 13.42 30.16
N LYS A 165 14.63 12.46 30.66
CA LYS A 165 16.10 12.51 30.64
C LYS A 165 16.71 12.01 29.32
N LYS A 166 15.98 11.19 28.57
CA LYS A 166 16.42 10.58 27.31
C LYS A 166 15.85 11.30 26.09
N HIS A 167 14.56 11.66 26.15
CA HIS A 167 13.82 12.32 25.08
C HIS A 167 13.90 13.84 25.29
N THR A 168 15.12 14.37 25.20
CA THR A 168 15.43 15.80 25.29
C THR A 168 15.65 16.40 23.91
N ALA A 169 15.73 17.73 23.82
CA ALA A 169 15.99 18.44 22.57
C ALA A 169 17.20 17.85 21.81
N GLY A 170 17.04 17.67 20.50
CA GLY A 170 18.02 17.07 19.60
C GLY A 170 17.95 15.54 19.51
N PHE A 171 17.15 14.86 20.34
CA PHE A 171 17.02 13.40 20.27
C PHE A 171 16.51 12.92 18.92
N LEU A 172 15.61 13.66 18.25
CA LEU A 172 15.04 13.38 16.93
C LEU A 172 15.74 14.10 15.77
N LYS A 173 16.78 14.90 16.01
CA LYS A 173 17.40 15.78 14.99
C LYS A 173 17.65 15.07 13.64
N ASP A 174 18.26 13.89 13.67
CA ASP A 174 18.63 13.13 12.45
C ASP A 174 17.59 12.08 12.02
N LYS A 175 16.45 12.00 12.72
CA LYS A 175 15.42 10.99 12.48
C LYS A 175 13.99 11.52 12.43
N ILE A 176 13.78 12.83 12.55
CA ILE A 176 12.44 13.46 12.52
C ILE A 176 11.68 13.13 11.22
N GLY A 177 12.41 12.97 10.10
CA GLY A 177 11.87 12.50 8.81
C GLY A 177 11.26 11.10 8.81
N ARG A 178 11.48 10.31 9.88
CA ARG A 178 10.82 9.01 10.06
C ARG A 178 9.44 9.14 10.71
N PHE A 179 9.14 10.28 11.33
CA PHE A 179 7.94 10.54 12.12
C PHE A 179 7.00 11.55 11.46
N ILE A 180 7.57 12.58 10.82
CA ILE A 180 6.81 13.66 10.21
C ILE A 180 6.75 13.47 8.70
N PRO A 181 5.57 13.57 8.06
CA PRO A 181 5.41 13.51 6.62
C PRO A 181 6.35 14.46 5.88
N ALA A 182 6.99 13.97 4.82
CA ALA A 182 7.95 14.75 4.02
C ALA A 182 7.40 16.11 3.53
N PRO A 183 6.13 16.22 3.07
CA PRO A 183 5.57 17.52 2.68
C PRO A 183 5.48 18.54 3.84
N LEU A 184 5.27 18.09 5.08
CA LEU A 184 5.15 18.97 6.24
C LEU A 184 6.52 19.48 6.73
N LEU A 185 7.59 18.71 6.50
CA LEU A 185 8.96 19.13 6.81
C LEU A 185 9.46 20.25 5.89
N GLN A 186 8.79 20.50 4.77
CA GLN A 186 9.06 21.62 3.87
C GLN A 186 8.33 22.91 4.29
N SER A 187 7.56 22.89 5.38
CA SER A 187 6.89 24.08 5.92
C SER A 187 7.86 25.00 6.67
N ASN A 188 7.44 26.25 6.95
CA ASN A 188 8.22 27.21 7.73
C ASN A 188 8.37 26.87 9.23
N ARG A 189 7.94 25.68 9.66
CA ARG A 189 8.00 25.25 11.06
C ARG A 189 9.37 24.64 11.37
N LYS A 190 9.97 25.09 12.48
CA LYS A 190 11.28 24.60 12.93
C LYS A 190 11.22 23.14 13.38
N LEU A 191 12.30 22.38 13.16
CA LEU A 191 12.38 20.97 13.55
C LEU A 191 12.30 20.78 15.07
N GLU A 192 12.82 21.75 15.82
CA GLU A 192 12.77 21.76 17.29
C GLU A 192 11.33 21.91 17.81
N ASP A 193 10.49 22.66 17.10
CA ASP A 193 9.06 22.79 17.45
C ASP A 193 8.32 21.47 17.16
N TRP A 194 8.60 20.81 16.03
CA TRP A 194 8.09 19.47 15.74
C TRP A 194 8.46 18.49 16.86
N GLU A 195 9.74 18.42 17.20
CA GLU A 195 10.25 17.53 18.23
C GLU A 195 9.60 17.78 19.59
N ARG A 196 9.52 19.05 20.01
CA ARG A 196 8.88 19.43 21.28
C ARG A 196 7.45 18.91 21.35
N ASP A 197 6.66 19.15 20.31
CA ASP A 197 5.23 18.82 20.34
C ASP A 197 5.02 17.30 20.22
N VAL A 198 5.90 16.59 19.48
CA VAL A 198 5.94 15.12 19.47
C VAL A 198 6.25 14.54 20.86
N PHE A 199 7.18 15.14 21.62
CA PHE A 199 7.47 14.69 22.98
C PHE A 199 6.33 14.97 23.95
N GLN A 200 5.62 16.09 23.79
CA GLN A 200 4.42 16.36 24.59
C GLN A 200 3.35 15.29 24.35
N GLU A 201 3.15 14.89 23.09
CA GLU A 201 2.22 13.83 22.76
C GLU A 201 2.70 12.47 23.28
N HIS A 202 3.96 12.13 23.07
CA HIS A 202 4.56 10.90 23.59
C HIS A 202 4.42 10.78 25.11
N ALA A 203 4.58 11.88 25.86
CA ALA A 203 4.41 11.89 27.31
C ALA A 203 2.99 11.58 27.79
N ARG A 204 1.96 11.80 26.95
CA ARG A 204 0.56 11.43 27.27
C ARG A 204 0.28 9.94 27.11
N LEU A 205 1.17 9.21 26.46
CA LEU A 205 1.01 7.79 26.12
C LEU A 205 1.75 6.84 27.08
N ILE A 206 2.29 7.35 28.19
CA ILE A 206 2.98 6.53 29.20
C ILE A 206 2.06 5.41 29.70
N GLY A 207 2.57 4.17 29.69
CA GLY A 207 1.83 2.97 30.06
C GLY A 207 1.04 2.34 28.90
N LEU A 208 0.94 2.99 27.74
CA LEU A 208 0.32 2.41 26.55
C LEU A 208 1.25 1.35 25.95
N LYS A 209 0.76 0.11 25.82
CA LYS A 209 1.55 -0.97 25.25
C LYS A 209 1.81 -0.75 23.76
N LYS A 210 2.90 -1.33 23.26
CA LYS A 210 3.32 -1.22 21.87
C LYS A 210 2.22 -1.61 20.88
N GLU A 211 1.53 -2.73 21.12
CA GLU A 211 0.47 -3.22 20.23
C GLU A 211 -0.75 -2.30 20.25
N ASP A 212 -1.09 -1.74 21.42
CA ASP A 212 -2.19 -0.80 21.57
C ASP A 212 -1.87 0.54 20.88
N ALA A 213 -0.62 1.01 20.94
CA ALA A 213 -0.16 2.18 20.20
C ALA A 213 -0.21 1.96 18.66
N MET A 214 0.17 0.77 18.18
CA MET A 214 -0.01 0.40 16.76
C MET A 214 -1.49 0.41 16.34
N LEU A 215 -2.37 -0.16 17.16
CA LEU A 215 -3.81 -0.19 16.91
C LEU A 215 -4.41 1.21 16.91
N HIS A 216 -4.03 2.08 17.84
CA HIS A 216 -4.45 3.48 17.87
C HIS A 216 -4.01 4.21 16.60
N TYR A 217 -2.76 4.04 16.18
CA TYR A 217 -2.24 4.62 14.93
C TYR A 217 -3.10 4.16 13.74
N LEU A 218 -3.32 2.86 13.62
CA LEU A 218 -4.08 2.27 12.53
C LEU A 218 -5.54 2.73 12.53
N ASN A 219 -6.20 2.76 13.69
CA ASN A 219 -7.58 3.23 13.80
C ASN A 219 -7.71 4.71 13.43
N TYR A 220 -6.72 5.53 13.80
CA TYR A 220 -6.68 6.93 13.42
C TYR A 220 -6.68 7.10 11.89
N VAL A 221 -5.72 6.50 11.20
CA VAL A 221 -5.58 6.66 9.74
C VAL A 221 -6.71 5.98 8.98
N ARG A 222 -7.28 4.88 9.49
CA ARG A 222 -8.41 4.17 8.88
C ARG A 222 -9.68 5.01 8.79
N ASN A 223 -9.84 5.99 9.68
CA ASN A 223 -10.96 6.92 9.64
C ASN A 223 -10.87 7.91 8.47
N TRP A 224 -9.70 8.09 7.86
CA TRP A 224 -9.58 8.91 6.67
C TRP A 224 -10.28 8.25 5.48
N SER A 225 -11.11 9.00 4.76
CA SER A 225 -11.90 8.50 3.63
C SER A 225 -11.05 7.85 2.52
N PHE A 226 -9.84 8.35 2.32
CA PHE A 226 -8.87 7.92 1.31
C PHE A 226 -7.86 6.85 1.79
N TYR A 227 -7.88 6.44 3.07
CA TYR A 227 -6.93 5.42 3.55
C TYR A 227 -7.05 4.10 2.78
N GLY A 228 -5.91 3.46 2.47
CA GLY A 228 -5.86 2.23 1.71
C GLY A 228 -6.16 2.40 0.21
N SER A 229 -6.22 3.64 -0.28
CA SER A 229 -6.44 3.88 -1.71
C SER A 229 -5.17 3.71 -2.51
N THR A 230 -5.31 3.15 -3.70
CA THR A 230 -4.34 3.38 -4.78
C THR A 230 -4.81 4.56 -5.61
N PHE A 231 -3.91 5.47 -5.97
CA PHE A 231 -4.22 6.75 -6.62
C PHE A 231 -3.63 6.80 -8.02
N TRP A 232 -4.39 7.32 -8.98
CA TRP A 232 -3.94 7.64 -10.33
C TRP A 232 -4.42 9.03 -10.72
N THR A 233 -3.51 9.85 -11.23
CA THR A 233 -3.89 11.11 -11.87
C THR A 233 -4.41 10.80 -13.28
N VAL A 234 -5.63 11.23 -13.60
CA VAL A 234 -6.30 10.90 -14.86
C VAL A 234 -6.93 12.15 -15.50
N GLN A 235 -7.00 12.16 -16.83
CA GLN A 235 -7.65 13.24 -17.60
C GLN A 235 -9.10 12.85 -17.91
N THR A 236 -10.05 13.68 -17.53
CA THR A 236 -11.48 13.46 -17.78
C THR A 236 -11.79 13.69 -19.26
N VAL A 237 -12.44 12.72 -19.91
CA VAL A 237 -12.78 12.79 -21.35
C VAL A 237 -14.17 13.37 -21.57
N ASN A 238 -15.16 12.99 -20.75
CA ASN A 238 -16.56 13.40 -20.90
C ASN A 238 -17.01 14.37 -19.79
N LYS A 239 -16.20 15.40 -19.55
CA LYS A 239 -16.32 16.33 -18.41
C LYS A 239 -17.70 16.97 -18.26
N ASP A 240 -18.31 17.43 -19.35
CA ASP A 240 -19.60 18.15 -19.29
C ASP A 240 -20.74 17.21 -18.91
N GLN A 241 -20.69 15.97 -19.40
CA GLN A 241 -21.68 14.93 -19.06
C GLN A 241 -21.46 14.37 -17.64
N ALA A 242 -20.22 14.39 -17.16
CA ALA A 242 -19.83 13.88 -15.84
C ALA A 242 -19.89 14.95 -14.74
N ASN A 243 -19.99 16.23 -15.10
CA ASN A 243 -19.80 17.38 -14.21
C ASN A 243 -18.50 17.28 -13.38
N LEU A 244 -17.38 17.04 -14.07
CA LEU A 244 -16.06 16.84 -13.47
C LEU A 244 -15.04 17.84 -14.02
N PRO A 245 -13.98 18.17 -13.24
CA PRO A 245 -12.83 18.91 -13.75
C PRO A 245 -12.09 18.18 -14.88
N ASP A 246 -11.28 18.91 -15.65
CA ASP A 246 -10.45 18.38 -16.73
C ASP A 246 -9.50 17.27 -16.26
N GLN A 247 -8.96 17.39 -15.05
CA GLN A 247 -8.08 16.42 -14.45
C GLN A 247 -8.55 16.12 -13.03
N VAL A 248 -8.47 14.86 -12.61
CA VAL A 248 -8.82 14.42 -11.25
C VAL A 248 -7.85 13.35 -10.77
N ILE A 249 -7.81 13.10 -9.46
CA ILE A 249 -7.20 11.91 -8.90
C ILE A 249 -8.29 10.84 -8.78
N LEU A 250 -8.13 9.73 -9.50
CA LEU A 250 -8.94 8.53 -9.34
C LEU A 250 -8.31 7.67 -8.23
N ALA A 251 -9.08 7.39 -7.19
CA ALA A 251 -8.69 6.58 -6.05
C ALA A 251 -9.56 5.32 -5.97
N VAL A 252 -8.96 4.14 -5.81
CA VAL A 252 -9.69 2.89 -5.57
C VAL A 252 -9.36 2.38 -4.18
N ASN A 253 -10.40 2.17 -3.35
CA ASN A 253 -10.28 1.62 -2.00
C ASN A 253 -11.49 0.73 -1.65
N SER A 254 -11.65 0.34 -0.37
CA SER A 254 -12.76 -0.51 0.08
C SER A 254 -14.15 0.08 -0.14
N ASN A 255 -14.25 1.38 -0.32
CA ASN A 255 -15.52 2.07 -0.55
C ASN A 255 -15.90 2.12 -2.03
N GLY A 256 -15.02 1.73 -2.96
CA GLY A 256 -15.24 1.81 -4.41
C GLY A 256 -14.29 2.78 -5.10
N ILE A 257 -14.80 3.54 -6.06
CA ILE A 257 -14.06 4.57 -6.80
C ILE A 257 -14.33 5.93 -6.16
N GLN A 258 -13.29 6.66 -5.79
CA GLN A 258 -13.36 8.06 -5.38
C GLN A 258 -12.64 8.93 -6.39
N LEU A 259 -13.28 10.04 -6.80
CA LEU A 259 -12.65 11.07 -7.62
C LEU A 259 -12.32 12.24 -6.69
N LEU A 260 -11.06 12.67 -6.68
CA LEU A 260 -10.54 13.67 -5.75
C LEU A 260 -9.92 14.85 -6.51
N LYS A 261 -9.91 16.03 -5.89
CA LYS A 261 -9.20 17.20 -6.41
C LYS A 261 -7.68 16.95 -6.43
N LEU A 262 -7.00 17.48 -7.45
CA LEU A 262 -5.53 17.50 -7.48
C LEU A 262 -4.98 18.36 -6.34
N GLY A 263 -3.84 17.94 -5.79
CA GLY A 263 -3.18 18.63 -4.67
C GLY A 263 -3.81 18.33 -3.32
N THR A 264 -5.07 18.72 -3.10
CA THR A 264 -5.73 18.59 -1.78
C THR A 264 -6.27 17.20 -1.49
N LYS A 265 -6.55 16.40 -2.53
CA LYS A 265 -7.26 15.11 -2.44
C LYS A 265 -8.62 15.21 -1.74
N GLU A 266 -9.26 16.39 -1.76
CA GLU A 266 -10.65 16.54 -1.33
C GLU A 266 -11.59 15.74 -2.24
N PRO A 267 -12.57 14.98 -1.69
CA PRO A 267 -13.51 14.22 -2.49
C PRO A 267 -14.43 15.10 -3.36
N ILE A 268 -14.52 14.78 -4.65
CA ILE A 268 -15.48 15.31 -5.61
C ILE A 268 -16.67 14.35 -5.73
N LEU A 269 -16.38 13.06 -5.85
CA LEU A 269 -17.38 12.01 -6.07
C LEU A 269 -16.94 10.71 -5.41
N THR A 270 -17.87 9.95 -4.85
CA THR A 270 -17.64 8.57 -4.38
C THR A 270 -18.70 7.66 -5.01
N GLN A 271 -18.24 6.59 -5.66
CA GLN A 271 -19.06 5.58 -6.30
C GLN A 271 -18.79 4.24 -5.63
N ARG A 272 -19.79 3.72 -4.90
CA ARG A 272 -19.64 2.46 -4.18
C ARG A 272 -19.65 1.29 -5.13
N TYR A 273 -19.03 0.17 -4.73
CA TYR A 273 -19.06 -1.07 -5.51
C TYR A 273 -20.48 -1.50 -5.89
N ALA A 274 -21.45 -1.36 -4.98
CA ALA A 274 -22.85 -1.68 -5.23
C ALA A 274 -23.51 -0.80 -6.32
N ASP A 275 -22.97 0.40 -6.56
CA ASP A 275 -23.51 1.38 -7.49
C ASP A 275 -22.78 1.33 -8.84
N ILE A 276 -21.70 0.53 -8.98
CA ILE A 276 -20.91 0.36 -10.20
C ILE A 276 -21.43 -0.85 -10.99
N TYR A 277 -21.93 -0.62 -12.21
CA TYR A 277 -22.46 -1.67 -13.08
C TYR A 277 -21.38 -2.38 -13.90
N SER A 278 -20.41 -1.62 -14.38
CA SER A 278 -19.34 -2.15 -15.23
C SER A 278 -18.16 -1.18 -15.29
N TRP A 279 -16.98 -1.72 -15.59
CA TRP A 279 -15.80 -0.96 -15.95
C TRP A 279 -15.09 -1.63 -17.13
N ALA A 280 -14.33 -0.86 -17.88
CA ALA A 280 -13.53 -1.33 -19.00
C ALA A 280 -12.28 -0.47 -19.15
N TYR A 281 -11.24 -1.04 -19.77
CA TYR A 281 -10.02 -0.31 -20.08
C TYR A 281 -9.52 -0.61 -21.49
N LYS A 282 -8.73 0.33 -22.02
CA LYS A 282 -7.88 0.19 -23.22
C LYS A 282 -6.48 0.67 -22.85
N ARG A 283 -5.51 0.56 -23.77
CA ARG A 283 -4.11 0.96 -23.55
C ARG A 283 -3.95 2.32 -22.85
N ASN A 284 -4.73 3.33 -23.26
CA ASN A 284 -4.66 4.69 -22.73
C ASN A 284 -6.01 5.21 -22.21
N ALA A 285 -6.92 4.32 -21.81
CA ALA A 285 -8.24 4.74 -21.35
C ALA A 285 -8.79 3.83 -20.26
N PHE A 286 -9.54 4.43 -19.34
CA PHE A 286 -10.35 3.73 -18.34
C PHE A 286 -11.75 4.34 -18.35
N ALA A 287 -12.78 3.50 -18.21
CA ALA A 287 -14.15 3.96 -18.11
C ALA A 287 -14.95 3.06 -17.15
N PHE A 288 -15.93 3.65 -16.49
CA PHE A 288 -16.90 2.90 -15.70
C PHE A 288 -18.30 3.50 -15.85
N VAL A 289 -19.31 2.67 -15.59
CA VAL A 289 -20.72 3.07 -15.55
C VAL A 289 -21.23 2.83 -14.15
N SER A 290 -21.75 3.88 -13.51
CA SER A 290 -22.31 3.80 -12.16
C SER A 290 -23.55 4.66 -12.01
N GLY A 291 -24.31 4.44 -10.93
CA GLY A 291 -25.42 5.30 -10.54
C GLY A 291 -26.57 4.56 -9.88
N VAL A 292 -27.23 5.23 -8.92
CA VAL A 292 -28.33 4.65 -8.17
C VAL A 292 -29.65 4.80 -8.93
N LEU A 293 -29.98 6.02 -9.34
CA LEU A 293 -31.24 6.35 -10.02
C LEU A 293 -31.10 6.38 -11.54
N SER A 294 -29.97 6.85 -12.06
CA SER A 294 -29.67 6.90 -13.48
C SER A 294 -28.23 6.45 -13.73
N LYS A 295 -28.03 5.67 -14.79
CA LYS A 295 -26.69 5.23 -15.19
C LYS A 295 -25.93 6.41 -15.78
N GLN A 296 -24.79 6.73 -15.19
CA GLN A 296 -23.85 7.73 -15.67
C GLN A 296 -22.56 7.04 -16.09
N LYS A 297 -21.99 7.48 -17.22
CA LYS A 297 -20.72 6.99 -17.73
C LYS A 297 -19.61 7.97 -17.36
N PHE A 298 -18.50 7.45 -16.87
CA PHE A 298 -17.29 8.21 -16.59
C PHE A 298 -16.16 7.69 -17.47
N GLN A 299 -15.46 8.59 -18.16
CA GLN A 299 -14.39 8.24 -19.09
C GLN A 299 -13.13 9.05 -18.80
N PHE A 300 -12.00 8.36 -18.76
CA PHE A 300 -10.71 8.94 -18.44
C PHE A 300 -9.64 8.49 -19.43
N ALA A 301 -8.73 9.39 -19.80
CA ALA A 301 -7.49 9.06 -20.47
C ALA A 301 -6.41 8.82 -19.41
N THR A 302 -5.78 7.65 -19.48
CA THR A 302 -4.74 7.18 -18.54
C THR A 302 -4.03 5.96 -19.10
N PRO A 303 -2.69 5.85 -18.96
CA PRO A 303 -1.96 4.63 -19.33
C PRO A 303 -2.19 3.49 -18.33
N HIS A 304 -2.78 3.77 -17.16
CA HIS A 304 -2.93 2.81 -16.05
C HIS A 304 -4.30 2.10 -16.03
N GLY A 305 -5.02 2.07 -17.16
CA GLY A 305 -6.37 1.50 -17.20
C GLY A 305 -6.43 0.04 -16.74
N ARG A 306 -5.39 -0.75 -17.06
CA ARG A 306 -5.24 -2.13 -16.58
C ARG A 306 -5.07 -2.18 -15.06
N ASP A 307 -4.17 -1.38 -14.50
CA ASP A 307 -3.87 -1.37 -13.06
C ASP A 307 -5.08 -0.95 -12.22
N ILE A 308 -5.83 0.05 -12.69
CA ILE A 308 -7.08 0.49 -12.07
C ILE A 308 -8.09 -0.67 -12.07
N SER A 309 -8.30 -1.31 -13.22
CA SER A 309 -9.22 -2.45 -13.35
C SER A 309 -8.81 -3.63 -12.46
N ARG A 310 -7.52 -3.93 -12.34
CA ARG A 310 -7.00 -5.01 -11.49
C ARG A 310 -7.19 -4.70 -10.01
N THR A 311 -6.98 -3.45 -9.62
CA THR A 311 -7.21 -3.00 -8.25
C THR A 311 -8.70 -3.11 -7.88
N LEU A 312 -9.60 -2.67 -8.76
CA LEU A 312 -11.04 -2.84 -8.57
C LEU A 312 -11.43 -4.31 -8.41
N GLN A 313 -10.94 -5.16 -9.32
CA GLN A 313 -11.20 -6.59 -9.30
C GLN A 313 -10.75 -7.23 -7.98
N ALA A 314 -9.56 -6.90 -7.49
CA ALA A 314 -9.03 -7.43 -6.23
C ALA A 314 -9.91 -7.07 -5.01
N TYR A 315 -10.41 -5.83 -4.96
CA TYR A 315 -11.36 -5.43 -3.92
C TYR A 315 -12.70 -6.16 -4.05
N VAL A 316 -13.25 -6.28 -5.26
CA VAL A 316 -14.53 -6.99 -5.50
C VAL A 316 -14.43 -8.45 -5.07
N GLU A 317 -13.36 -9.15 -5.45
CA GLU A 317 -13.14 -10.56 -5.08
C GLU A 317 -13.14 -10.77 -3.57
N ILE A 318 -12.36 -9.96 -2.85
CA ILE A 318 -12.28 -10.05 -1.38
C ILE A 318 -13.62 -9.69 -0.72
N LEU A 319 -14.30 -8.63 -1.18
CA LEU A 319 -15.60 -8.23 -0.63
C LEU A 319 -16.68 -9.31 -0.85
N LEU A 320 -16.67 -9.98 -2.00
CA LEU A 320 -17.59 -11.08 -2.28
C LEU A 320 -17.29 -12.30 -1.40
N ASP A 321 -16.01 -12.61 -1.19
CA ASP A 321 -15.61 -13.73 -0.35
C ASP A 321 -15.93 -13.49 1.13
N GLU A 322 -15.77 -12.26 1.64
CA GLU A 322 -16.22 -11.91 3.00
C GLU A 322 -17.74 -12.07 3.13
N ARG A 323 -18.53 -11.59 2.17
CA ARG A 323 -20.00 -11.76 2.18
C ARG A 323 -20.42 -13.24 2.21
N LYS A 324 -19.69 -14.12 1.50
CA LYS A 324 -19.96 -15.57 1.53
C LYS A 324 -19.65 -16.18 2.90
N LYS A 325 -18.57 -15.76 3.56
CA LYS A 325 -18.20 -16.23 4.90
C LYS A 325 -19.25 -15.81 5.93
N ASP A 326 -19.71 -14.56 5.89
CA ASP A 326 -20.75 -14.06 6.80
C ASP A 326 -22.03 -14.88 6.67
N ASN A 327 -22.51 -15.11 5.44
CA ASN A 327 -23.71 -15.92 5.19
C ASN A 327 -23.61 -17.35 5.73
N LYS A 328 -22.44 -17.99 5.63
CA LYS A 328 -22.20 -19.34 6.19
C LYS A 328 -22.24 -19.33 7.72
N THR A 329 -21.65 -18.31 8.35
CA THR A 329 -21.68 -18.15 9.81
C THR A 329 -23.12 -17.98 10.30
N TYR A 330 -23.92 -17.13 9.64
CA TYR A 330 -25.35 -16.93 9.97
C TYR A 330 -26.19 -18.22 9.85
N GLN A 331 -25.91 -19.08 8.86
CA GLN A 331 -26.61 -20.35 8.73
C GLN A 331 -26.21 -21.36 9.82
N SER A 332 -24.97 -21.29 10.31
CA SER A 332 -24.43 -22.23 11.29
C SER A 332 -24.83 -21.89 12.73
N THR A 333 -25.14 -20.63 13.04
CA THR A 333 -25.62 -20.20 14.37
C THR A 333 -27.14 -20.26 14.54
N ASN A 334 -27.90 -20.48 13.46
CA ASN A 334 -29.37 -20.58 13.47
C ASN A 334 -29.88 -22.00 13.17
N MET A 335 -28.98 -22.99 13.16
CA MET A 335 -29.27 -24.43 13.30
C MET A 335 -28.82 -24.88 14.68
#